data_AF-A0A3N2KCS6-F1
#
_entry.id   AF-A0A3N2KCS6-F1
#
_cell.length_a   1.000
_cell.length_b   1.000
_cell.length_c   1.000
_cell.angle_alpha   90.00
_cell.angle_beta   90.00
_cell.angle_gamma   90.00
#
_symmetry.space_group_name_H-M   'P 1'
#
loop_
_entity.id
_entity.type
_entity.pdbx_description
1 polymer ?
#
loop_
_entity_poly.entity_id
_entity_poly.type
_entity_poly.pdbx_seq_one_letter_code
_entity_poly.pdbx_strand_id
1 'polypeptide(L)'
;MKKFLYLLLLLPLGFLTSCHDDDDMPSVDITVSIDNAVDADGRIFIVSGEPLTVSGITAEGLGGKAAGISGVNYVLDHVGMGYTIVQPFGGSIPAAYLPVGNHLFTLAFDVLQVDKSIAYAQLSTIVTVVESADDLPDGTTPGTVELKYRLNPQQ
;
A
#
# COMPACT_ATOMS: atom_id res chain seq x y z
N MET A 1 46.95 -12.86 -28.85
CA MET A 1 45.65 -12.15 -28.83
C MET A 1 44.43 -13.07 -28.72
N LYS A 2 44.39 -14.26 -29.35
CA LYS A 2 43.25 -15.20 -29.21
C LYS A 2 42.99 -15.73 -27.78
N LYS A 3 44.02 -15.83 -26.93
CA LYS A 3 43.89 -16.34 -25.55
C LYS A 3 43.19 -15.36 -24.58
N PHE A 4 43.17 -14.06 -24.91
CA PHE A 4 42.52 -13.03 -24.08
C PHE A 4 41.00 -12.96 -24.32
N LEU A 5 40.53 -13.29 -25.53
CA LEU A 5 39.10 -13.37 -25.85
C LEU A 5 38.39 -14.48 -25.06
N TYR A 6 39.05 -15.61 -24.82
CA TYR A 6 38.49 -16.68 -23.99
C TYR A 6 38.33 -16.28 -22.52
N LEU A 7 39.17 -15.37 -22.02
CA LEU A 7 39.05 -14.84 -20.66
C LEU A 7 37.89 -13.83 -20.53
N LEU A 8 37.63 -13.04 -21.58
CA LEU A 8 36.49 -12.12 -21.68
C LEU A 8 35.13 -12.84 -21.75
N LEU A 9 35.07 -14.03 -22.35
CA LEU A 9 33.87 -14.87 -22.41
C LEU A 9 33.57 -15.59 -21.09
N LEU A 10 34.55 -15.75 -20.21
CA LEU A 10 34.38 -16.32 -18.86
C LEU A 10 34.03 -15.27 -17.80
N LEU A 11 34.22 -13.98 -18.11
CA LEU A 11 33.92 -12.86 -17.22
C LEU A 11 32.46 -12.81 -16.72
N PRO A 12 31.41 -13.03 -17.56
CA PRO A 12 30.02 -12.95 -17.08
C PRO A 12 29.61 -14.12 -16.17
N LEU A 13 30.39 -15.21 -16.11
CA LEU A 13 30.11 -16.37 -15.26
C LEU A 13 30.66 -16.21 -13.82
N GLY A 14 31.61 -15.29 -13.61
CA GLY A 14 32.19 -15.00 -12.29
C GLY A 14 31.41 -13.98 -11.46
N PHE A 15 30.38 -13.35 -12.03
CA PHE A 15 29.55 -12.33 -11.39
C PHE A 15 28.13 -12.81 -11.06
N LEU A 16 27.85 -14.12 -11.10
CA LEU A 16 26.58 -14.70 -10.67
C LEU A 16 26.50 -14.82 -9.13
N THR A 17 26.88 -13.77 -8.40
CA THR A 17 26.44 -13.68 -7.00
C THR A 17 24.97 -13.34 -7.06
N SER A 18 24.09 -14.32 -6.88
CA SER A 18 22.66 -14.02 -6.70
C SER A 18 22.55 -13.05 -5.52
N CYS A 19 21.83 -11.94 -5.71
CA CYS A 19 21.46 -11.05 -4.62
C CYS A 19 20.85 -11.90 -3.50
N HIS A 20 21.56 -12.03 -2.38
CA HIS A 20 21.11 -12.82 -1.22
C HIS A 20 20.25 -11.97 -0.25
N ASP A 21 20.01 -10.71 -0.59
CA ASP A 21 19.42 -9.73 0.34
C ASP A 21 17.88 -9.77 0.40
N ASP A 22 17.22 -10.50 -0.51
CA ASP A 22 15.76 -10.60 -0.53
C ASP A 22 15.20 -11.54 0.57
N ASP A 23 16.06 -12.31 1.25
CA ASP A 23 15.65 -13.29 2.26
C ASP A 23 15.31 -12.67 3.64
N ASP A 24 15.66 -11.40 3.87
CA ASP A 24 15.50 -10.73 5.19
C ASP A 24 14.48 -9.58 5.20
N MET A 25 13.51 -9.62 4.29
CA MET A 25 12.44 -8.64 4.22
C MET A 25 11.33 -8.87 5.26
N PRO A 26 10.62 -7.82 5.72
CA PRO A 26 9.52 -7.94 6.66
C PRO A 26 8.40 -8.84 6.14
N SER A 27 7.82 -9.62 7.05
CA SER A 27 6.65 -10.45 6.84
C SER A 27 5.56 -9.97 7.79
N VAL A 28 4.56 -9.25 7.27
CA VAL A 28 3.57 -8.53 8.06
C VAL A 28 2.16 -8.61 7.46
N ASP A 29 1.16 -8.54 8.31
CA ASP A 29 -0.23 -8.25 7.92
C ASP A 29 -0.52 -6.76 8.18
N ILE A 30 -0.91 -6.04 7.14
CA ILE A 30 -1.27 -4.62 7.20
C ILE A 30 -2.79 -4.50 7.09
N THR A 31 -3.40 -3.74 7.98
CA THR A 31 -4.82 -3.40 7.91
C THR A 31 -4.97 -1.88 7.77
N VAL A 32 -5.73 -1.46 6.76
CA VAL A 32 -6.10 -0.07 6.50
C VAL A 32 -7.60 0.06 6.77
N SER A 33 -7.98 0.95 7.69
CA SER A 33 -9.38 1.26 8.00
C SER A 33 -9.81 2.53 7.26
N ILE A 34 -10.87 2.44 6.45
CA ILE A 34 -11.44 3.55 5.69
C ILE A 34 -12.87 3.75 6.16
N ASP A 35 -13.20 4.96 6.60
CA ASP A 35 -14.54 5.31 7.08
C ASP A 35 -15.42 5.85 5.96
N ASN A 36 -16.74 5.77 6.17
CA ASN A 36 -17.78 6.24 5.26
C ASN A 36 -17.64 5.67 3.84
N ALA A 37 -17.29 4.39 3.75
CA ALA A 37 -16.98 3.71 2.51
C ALA A 37 -17.74 2.40 2.38
N VAL A 38 -17.83 1.91 1.14
CA VAL A 38 -18.30 0.57 0.79
C VAL A 38 -17.17 -0.16 0.07
N ASP A 39 -16.93 -1.42 0.43
CA ASP A 39 -16.08 -2.33 -0.37
C ASP A 39 -16.97 -3.19 -1.24
N ALA A 40 -16.77 -3.11 -2.56
CA ALA A 40 -17.41 -3.99 -3.53
C ALA A 40 -16.49 -4.19 -4.72
N ASP A 41 -16.47 -5.40 -5.28
CA ASP A 41 -15.73 -5.72 -6.51
C ASP A 41 -14.23 -5.35 -6.47
N GLY A 42 -13.62 -5.38 -5.28
CA GLY A 42 -12.21 -5.02 -5.07
C GLY A 42 -11.92 -3.53 -5.22
N ARG A 43 -12.93 -2.68 -5.01
CA ARG A 43 -12.84 -1.22 -5.06
C ARG A 43 -13.56 -0.62 -3.88
N ILE A 44 -13.14 0.59 -3.52
CA ILE A 44 -13.78 1.39 -2.49
C ILE A 44 -14.75 2.36 -3.14
N PHE A 45 -15.98 2.45 -2.63
CA PHE A 45 -16.97 3.42 -3.08
C PHE A 45 -17.23 4.45 -1.99
N ILE A 46 -17.32 5.71 -2.39
CA ILE A 46 -17.75 6.83 -1.54
C ILE A 46 -18.76 7.70 -2.29
N VAL A 47 -19.61 8.42 -1.57
CA VAL A 47 -20.58 9.35 -2.17
C VAL A 47 -19.92 10.72 -2.38
N SER A 48 -20.25 11.38 -3.50
CA SER A 48 -19.74 12.71 -3.82
C SER A 48 -20.07 13.71 -2.72
N GLY A 49 -19.13 14.61 -2.44
CA GLY A 49 -19.23 15.59 -1.34
C GLY A 49 -18.69 15.09 -0.01
N GLU A 50 -18.52 13.77 0.16
CA GLU A 50 -17.88 13.17 1.32
C GLU A 50 -16.36 13.06 1.13
N PRO A 51 -15.56 13.23 2.19
CA PRO A 51 -14.13 13.02 2.12
C PRO A 51 -13.80 11.52 2.07
N LEU A 52 -12.67 11.17 1.45
CA LEU A 52 -12.05 9.87 1.69
C LEU A 52 -11.29 9.96 3.02
N THR A 53 -11.66 9.13 4.01
CA THR A 53 -11.06 9.17 5.35
C THR A 53 -10.45 7.83 5.71
N VAL A 54 -9.13 7.80 5.89
CA VAL A 54 -8.43 6.69 6.53
C VAL A 54 -8.41 6.95 8.03
N SER A 55 -9.07 6.09 8.80
CA SER A 55 -9.15 6.22 10.26
C SER A 55 -7.97 5.59 10.98
N GLY A 56 -7.32 4.60 10.36
CA GLY A 56 -6.08 4.08 10.88
C GLY A 56 -5.40 3.05 9.98
N ILE A 57 -4.11 2.86 10.22
CA ILE A 57 -3.29 1.85 9.57
C ILE A 57 -2.47 1.13 10.64
N THR A 58 -2.55 -0.19 10.67
CA THR A 58 -1.81 -1.05 11.60
C THR A 58 -1.02 -2.09 10.84
N ALA A 59 0.15 -2.46 11.36
CA ALA A 59 0.94 -3.58 10.86
C ALA A 59 1.21 -4.56 12.01
N GLU A 60 0.92 -5.83 11.78
CA GLU A 60 1.20 -6.94 12.68
C GLU A 60 2.28 -7.83 12.07
N GLY A 61 3.33 -8.10 12.83
CA GLY A 61 4.43 -8.94 12.36
C GLY A 61 4.09 -10.41 12.44
N LEU A 62 4.35 -11.13 11.34
CA LEU A 62 4.26 -12.59 11.30
C LEU A 62 5.44 -13.22 12.05
N GLY A 63 5.25 -14.42 12.59
CA GLY A 63 6.31 -15.14 13.31
C GLY A 63 6.62 -14.61 14.71
N GLY A 64 5.72 -13.81 15.31
CA GLY A 64 5.81 -13.36 16.70
C GLY A 64 6.81 -12.23 16.95
N LYS A 65 7.34 -11.61 15.90
CA LYS A 65 8.21 -10.44 15.98
C LYS A 65 7.38 -9.17 15.81
N ALA A 66 7.63 -8.17 16.65
CA ALA A 66 6.94 -6.89 16.56
C ALA A 66 7.21 -6.22 15.20
N ALA A 67 6.19 -5.58 14.65
CA ALA A 67 6.27 -4.82 13.43
C ALA A 67 5.54 -3.48 13.57
N GLY A 68 5.77 -2.59 12.62
CA GLY A 68 5.12 -1.29 12.54
C GLY A 68 5.36 -0.65 11.18
N ILE A 69 4.82 0.55 11.01
CA ILE A 69 5.04 1.38 9.83
C ILE A 69 5.62 2.73 10.23
N SER A 70 6.30 3.37 9.28
CA SER A 70 6.74 4.76 9.42
C SER A 70 5.59 5.74 9.08
N GLY A 71 5.90 7.00 8.83
CA GLY A 71 4.89 7.96 8.39
C GLY A 71 4.33 7.62 7.01
N VAL A 72 3.06 7.95 6.81
CA VAL A 72 2.26 7.55 5.65
C VAL A 72 2.05 8.74 4.71
N ASN A 73 2.44 8.58 3.45
CA ASN A 73 2.13 9.51 2.37
C ASN A 73 0.83 9.09 1.69
N TYR A 74 -0.09 10.04 1.54
CA TYR A 74 -1.38 9.87 0.88
C TYR A 74 -1.28 10.41 -0.53
N VAL A 75 -1.50 9.55 -1.52
CA VAL A 75 -1.37 9.91 -2.94
C VAL A 75 -2.69 9.64 -3.65
N LEU A 76 -3.17 10.63 -4.41
CA LEU A 76 -4.37 10.54 -5.24
C LEU A 76 -3.99 10.84 -6.68
N ASP A 77 -4.28 9.92 -7.61
CA ASP A 77 -4.00 10.08 -9.04
C ASP A 77 -2.54 10.53 -9.31
N HIS A 78 -1.61 9.91 -8.60
CA HIS A 78 -0.16 10.21 -8.62
C HIS A 78 0.26 11.57 -8.02
N VAL A 79 -0.65 12.28 -7.37
CA VAL A 79 -0.38 13.56 -6.68
C VAL A 79 -0.38 13.36 -5.17
N GLY A 80 0.66 13.84 -4.49
CA GLY A 80 0.74 13.80 -3.01
C GLY A 80 -0.28 14.75 -2.38
N MET A 81 -1.15 14.20 -1.54
CA MET A 81 -2.25 14.90 -0.87
C MET A 81 -1.93 15.28 0.58
N GLY A 82 -1.06 14.53 1.23
CA GLY A 82 -0.71 14.77 2.63
C GLY A 82 0.21 13.71 3.21
N TYR A 83 0.60 13.90 4.48
CA TYR A 83 1.50 13.01 5.19
C TYR A 83 1.19 12.99 6.69
N THR A 84 1.19 11.80 7.30
CA THR A 84 0.96 11.61 8.74
C THR A 84 2.07 10.77 9.37
N ILE A 85 2.63 11.22 10.49
CA ILE A 85 3.70 10.49 11.24
C ILE A 85 3.26 9.92 12.58
N VAL A 86 2.02 10.18 13.00
CA VAL A 86 1.54 9.84 14.34
C VAL A 86 0.44 8.79 14.22
N GLN A 87 0.51 7.76 15.07
CA GLN A 87 -0.55 6.76 15.19
C GLN A 87 -1.90 7.40 15.57
N PRO A 88 -3.04 6.94 15.00
CA PRO A 88 -3.21 5.71 14.22
C PRO A 88 -2.83 5.82 12.73
N PHE A 89 -2.07 6.85 12.34
CA PHE A 89 -1.72 7.14 10.95
C PHE A 89 -2.97 7.41 10.10
N GLY A 90 -3.97 8.07 10.68
CA GLY A 90 -5.15 8.51 9.94
C GLY A 90 -4.85 9.71 9.04
N GLY A 91 -5.74 9.95 8.09
CA GLY A 91 -5.63 11.02 7.11
C GLY A 91 -6.92 11.15 6.31
N SER A 92 -7.13 12.32 5.70
CA SER A 92 -8.32 12.56 4.90
C SER A 92 -8.01 13.36 3.65
N ILE A 93 -8.60 12.94 2.53
CA ILE A 93 -8.59 13.67 1.28
C ILE A 93 -9.93 14.42 1.16
N PRO A 94 -9.93 15.76 1.10
CA PRO A 94 -11.15 16.54 0.95
C PRO A 94 -11.91 16.22 -0.34
N ALA A 95 -13.24 16.23 -0.28
CA ALA A 95 -14.12 15.98 -1.43
C ALA A 95 -13.85 16.89 -2.64
N ALA A 96 -13.29 18.08 -2.43
CA ALA A 96 -12.90 19.00 -3.49
C ALA A 96 -11.87 18.43 -4.48
N TYR A 97 -11.13 17.38 -4.07
CA TYR A 97 -10.16 16.67 -4.91
C TYR A 97 -10.71 15.34 -5.47
N LEU A 98 -11.97 15.01 -5.17
CA LEU A 98 -12.62 13.74 -5.48
C LEU A 98 -13.89 13.99 -6.31
N PRO A 99 -13.77 14.43 -7.58
CA PRO A 99 -14.91 14.50 -8.47
C PRO A 99 -15.54 13.12 -8.69
N VAL A 100 -16.77 13.05 -9.19
CA VAL A 100 -17.42 11.79 -9.55
C VAL A 100 -16.56 11.04 -10.57
N GLY A 101 -16.29 9.75 -10.32
CA GLY A 101 -15.43 8.92 -11.15
C GLY A 101 -14.50 8.00 -10.36
N ASN A 102 -13.53 7.41 -11.06
CA ASN A 102 -12.55 6.50 -10.47
C ASN A 102 -11.24 7.24 -10.22
N HIS A 103 -10.70 7.08 -9.02
CA HIS A 103 -9.44 7.65 -8.59
C HIS A 103 -8.51 6.55 -8.09
N LEU A 104 -7.23 6.65 -8.44
CA LEU A 104 -6.20 5.78 -7.87
C LEU A 104 -5.77 6.36 -6.53
N PHE A 105 -6.11 5.67 -5.45
CA PHE A 105 -5.66 6.03 -4.11
C PHE A 105 -4.51 5.12 -3.68
N THR A 106 -3.39 5.72 -3.28
CA THR A 106 -2.19 5.01 -2.87
C THR A 106 -1.70 5.51 -1.51
N LEU A 107 -1.41 4.57 -0.63
CA LEU A 107 -0.71 4.79 0.63
C LEU A 107 0.72 4.32 0.48
N ALA A 108 1.69 5.15 0.85
CA ALA A 108 3.10 4.81 0.75
C ALA A 108 3.85 5.08 2.06
N PHE A 109 4.59 4.08 2.55
CA PHE A 109 5.27 4.11 3.85
C PHE A 109 6.34 3.02 3.95
N ASP A 110 7.23 3.15 4.95
CA ASP A 110 8.17 2.08 5.29
C ASP A 110 7.51 1.07 6.21
N VAL A 111 7.85 -0.21 6.03
CA VAL A 111 7.48 -1.32 6.88
C VAL A 111 8.69 -1.75 7.69
N LEU A 112 8.48 -1.84 9.00
CA LEU A 112 9.51 -2.13 9.99
C LEU A 112 9.14 -3.43 10.70
N GLN A 113 10.10 -4.35 10.84
CA GLN A 113 9.95 -5.54 11.69
C GLN A 113 11.26 -5.83 12.42
N VAL A 114 11.16 -6.28 13.67
CA VAL A 114 12.35 -6.63 14.48
C VAL A 114 13.16 -7.72 13.79
N ASP A 115 14.49 -7.53 13.75
CA ASP A 115 15.47 -8.42 13.10
C ASP A 115 15.21 -8.63 11.60
N LYS A 116 14.72 -7.58 10.91
CA LYS A 116 14.52 -7.54 9.47
C LYS A 116 15.05 -6.26 8.86
N SER A 117 15.40 -6.32 7.58
CA SER A 117 15.68 -5.14 6.77
C SER A 117 14.42 -4.27 6.62
N ILE A 118 14.58 -2.95 6.49
CA ILE A 118 13.45 -2.04 6.24
C ILE A 118 12.95 -2.26 4.80
N ALA A 119 11.63 -2.37 4.64
CA ALA A 119 10.99 -2.42 3.33
C ALA A 119 10.17 -1.17 3.06
N TYR A 120 9.93 -0.87 1.79
CA TYR A 120 9.03 0.20 1.35
C TYR A 120 7.79 -0.41 0.70
N ALA A 121 6.60 0.00 1.15
CA ALA A 121 5.34 -0.50 0.64
C ALA A 121 4.54 0.62 -0.05
N GLN A 122 3.84 0.24 -1.11
CA GLN A 122 2.79 1.04 -1.74
C GLN A 122 1.52 0.20 -1.82
N LEU A 123 0.49 0.62 -1.10
CA LEU A 123 -0.83 -0.03 -1.12
C LEU A 123 -1.77 0.83 -1.94
N SER A 124 -2.23 0.28 -3.07
CA SER A 124 -3.08 1.00 -4.02
C SER A 124 -4.44 0.35 -4.14
N THR A 125 -5.49 1.16 -4.20
CA THR A 125 -6.85 0.74 -4.51
C THR A 125 -7.54 1.78 -5.39
N ILE A 126 -8.59 1.36 -6.09
CA ILE A 126 -9.46 2.30 -6.81
C ILE A 126 -10.55 2.78 -5.85
N VAL A 127 -10.68 4.10 -5.74
CA VAL A 127 -11.80 4.76 -5.07
C VAL A 127 -12.74 5.26 -6.15
N THR A 128 -13.96 4.73 -6.18
CA THR A 128 -15.04 5.14 -7.06
C THR A 128 -15.95 6.10 -6.32
N VAL A 129 -15.95 7.37 -6.73
CA VAL A 129 -16.84 8.40 -6.22
C VAL A 129 -18.12 8.36 -7.05
N VAL A 130 -19.25 8.09 -6.40
CA VAL A 130 -20.58 8.06 -7.04
C VAL A 130 -21.34 9.35 -6.76
N GLU A 131 -22.28 9.72 -7.63
CA GLU A 131 -23.02 10.99 -7.49
C GLU A 131 -23.91 11.00 -6.24
N SER A 132 -24.59 9.88 -5.96
CA SER A 132 -25.51 9.76 -4.83
C SER A 132 -25.43 8.39 -4.15
N ALA A 133 -26.06 8.25 -2.98
CA ALA A 133 -26.12 6.98 -2.26
C ALA A 133 -26.88 5.88 -3.03
N ASP A 134 -27.81 6.26 -3.93
CA ASP A 134 -28.57 5.32 -4.76
C ASP A 134 -27.70 4.66 -5.84
N ASP A 135 -26.54 5.24 -6.13
CA ASP A 135 -25.57 4.74 -7.12
C ASP A 135 -24.51 3.81 -6.49
N LEU A 136 -24.58 3.58 -5.17
CA LEU A 136 -23.75 2.59 -4.49
C LEU A 136 -24.15 1.17 -4.91
N PRO A 137 -23.23 0.19 -4.83
CA PRO A 137 -23.55 -1.21 -5.09
C PRO A 137 -24.75 -1.70 -4.25
N ASP A 138 -25.64 -2.49 -4.86
CA ASP A 138 -26.89 -2.93 -4.24
C ASP A 138 -26.67 -3.64 -2.88
N GLY A 139 -27.52 -3.30 -1.90
CA GLY A 139 -27.50 -3.92 -0.58
C GLY A 139 -26.32 -3.50 0.31
N THR A 140 -25.56 -2.49 -0.09
CA THR A 140 -24.47 -1.92 0.71
C THR A 140 -24.90 -0.65 1.43
N THR A 141 -24.17 -0.30 2.50
CA THR A 141 -24.36 0.95 3.22
C THR A 141 -22.98 1.44 3.65
N PRO A 142 -22.66 2.74 3.49
CA PRO A 142 -21.38 3.27 3.93
C PRO A 142 -21.09 2.97 5.40
N GLY A 143 -19.87 2.53 5.68
CA GLY A 143 -19.40 2.19 7.02
C GLY A 143 -17.87 2.20 7.07
N THR A 144 -17.30 1.54 8.08
CA THR A 144 -15.85 1.30 8.14
C THR A 144 -15.51 0.05 7.37
N VAL A 145 -14.62 0.20 6.38
CA VAL A 145 -14.06 -0.88 5.57
C VAL A 145 -12.64 -1.16 6.03
N GLU A 146 -12.29 -2.44 6.19
CA GLU A 146 -10.93 -2.90 6.46
C GLU A 146 -10.31 -3.53 5.20
N LEU A 147 -9.32 -2.87 4.62
CA LEU A 147 -8.48 -3.45 3.58
C LEU A 147 -7.30 -4.16 4.22
N LYS A 148 -7.16 -5.47 3.93
CA LYS A 148 -6.13 -6.34 4.52
C LYS A 148 -5.11 -6.75 3.47
N TYR A 149 -3.85 -6.48 3.75
CA TYR A 149 -2.73 -6.78 2.88
C TYR A 149 -1.73 -7.66 3.62
N ARG A 150 -1.21 -8.67 2.93
CA ARG A 150 -0.10 -9.48 3.42
C ARG A 150 1.16 -9.15 2.64
N LEU A 151 2.16 -8.63 3.31
CA LEU A 151 3.51 -8.54 2.78
C LEU A 151 4.25 -9.78 3.25
N ASN A 152 4.55 -10.70 2.32
CA ASN A 152 5.38 -11.86 2.62
C ASN A 152 6.30 -12.17 1.42
N PRO A 153 7.61 -11.89 1.52
CA PRO A 153 8.58 -12.08 0.43
C PRO A 153 8.76 -13.54 0.00
N GLN A 154 8.44 -14.50 0.87
CA GLN A 154 8.69 -15.94 0.64
C GLN A 154 7.54 -16.65 -0.12
N GLN A 155 6.79 -15.95 -0.98
CA GLN A 155 5.71 -16.55 -1.78
C GLN A 155 6.15 -16.93 -3.19
#